data_AF-A0A659UFN0-F1
#
_entry.id   AF-A0A659UFN0-F1
#
_cell.length_a   1.000
_cell.length_b   1.000
_cell.length_c   1.000
_cell.angle_alpha   90.00
_cell.angle_beta   90.00
_cell.angle_gamma   90.00
#
_symmetry.space_group_name_H-M   'P 1'
#
loop_
_entity.id
_entity.type
_entity.pdbx_description
1 polymer ?
#
loop_
_entity_poly.entity_id
_entity_poly.type
_entity_poly.pdbx_seq_one_letter_code
_entity_poly.pdbx_strand_id
1 'polypeptide(L)'
;EDLWGFNDEALARAVAASGIPVISAVGHETDWTLIDLVADVRAPTPTGAAEIAVPVKADLEATLASLGARLKAAVLRNFERKRQAARAAARALPSPDQLLA
;
A
#
# COMPACT_ATOMS: atom_id res chain seq x y z
N GLU A 1 24.40 31.64 -7.82
CA GLU A 1 24.87 30.24 -7.74
C GLU A 1 23.76 29.32 -8.21
N ASP A 2 24.10 28.09 -8.59
CA ASP A 2 23.22 27.11 -9.26
C ASP A 2 21.93 26.79 -8.48
N LEU A 3 21.88 27.05 -7.17
CA LEU A 3 20.70 26.81 -6.32
C LEU A 3 19.85 28.05 -6.04
N TRP A 4 20.25 29.24 -6.52
CA TRP A 4 19.54 30.50 -6.17
C TRP A 4 18.09 30.54 -6.67
N GLY A 5 17.78 29.87 -7.78
CA GLY A 5 16.40 29.75 -8.29
C GLY A 5 15.45 29.04 -7.32
N PHE A 6 15.99 28.28 -6.35
CA PHE A 6 15.25 27.60 -5.31
C PHE A 6 15.03 28.48 -4.05
N ASN A 7 15.41 29.77 -4.09
CA ASN A 7 15.10 30.74 -3.04
C ASN A 7 14.06 31.79 -3.49
N ASP A 8 13.32 31.50 -4.55
CA ASP A 8 12.25 32.38 -5.02
C ASP A 8 10.97 32.23 -4.17
N GLU A 9 10.42 33.37 -3.72
CA GLU A 9 9.22 33.39 -2.86
C GLU A 9 7.98 32.85 -3.61
N ALA A 10 7.82 33.17 -4.89
CA ALA A 10 6.67 32.71 -5.66
C ALA A 10 6.72 31.20 -5.84
N LEU A 11 7.90 30.64 -6.09
CA LEU A 11 8.11 29.19 -6.11
C LEU A 11 7.81 28.54 -4.75
N ALA A 12 8.32 29.11 -3.65
CA ALA A 12 8.06 28.60 -2.31
C ALA A 12 6.56 28.60 -1.96
N ARG A 13 5.83 29.67 -2.31
CA ARG A 13 4.38 29.76 -2.14
C ARG A 13 3.64 28.76 -3.00
N ALA A 14 4.08 28.52 -4.24
CA ALA A 14 3.49 27.52 -5.12
C ALA A 14 3.65 26.10 -4.55
N VAL A 15 4.83 25.78 -4.03
CA VAL A 15 5.07 24.48 -3.37
C VAL A 15 4.22 24.34 -2.11
N ALA A 16 4.19 25.35 -1.24
CA ALA A 16 3.37 25.34 -0.03
C ALA A 16 1.85 25.23 -0.30
N ALA A 17 1.39 25.69 -1.46
CA ALA A 17 0.00 25.58 -1.89
C ALA A 17 -0.30 24.29 -2.68
N SER A 18 0.68 23.42 -2.89
CA SER A 18 0.52 22.19 -3.66
C SER A 18 -0.43 21.22 -2.97
N GLY A 19 -1.42 20.71 -3.72
CA GLY A 19 -2.28 19.61 -3.28
C GLY A 19 -1.65 18.22 -3.48
N ILE A 20 -0.49 18.15 -4.14
CA ILE A 20 0.29 16.93 -4.35
C ILE A 20 1.53 17.02 -3.45
N PRO A 21 1.88 15.97 -2.67
CA PRO A 21 3.08 15.97 -1.85
C PRO A 21 4.34 16.25 -2.66
N VAL A 22 5.19 17.14 -2.15
CA VAL A 22 6.42 17.59 -2.79
C VAL A 22 7.63 17.10 -2.01
N ILE A 23 8.58 16.50 -2.72
CA ILE A 23 9.90 16.14 -2.19
C ILE A 23 10.93 17.09 -2.80
N SER A 24 11.61 17.89 -1.98
CA SER A 24 12.74 18.69 -2.44
C SER A 24 13.99 17.81 -2.57
N ALA A 25 14.69 17.91 -3.69
CA ALA A 25 15.84 17.07 -4.02
C ALA A 25 16.94 17.84 -4.76
N VAL A 26 17.09 19.12 -4.45
CA VAL A 26 17.86 20.10 -5.25
C VAL A 26 19.28 20.35 -4.75
N GLY A 27 19.60 20.07 -3.48
CA GLY A 27 20.90 20.40 -2.87
C GLY A 27 21.51 19.27 -2.05
N HIS A 28 22.82 19.35 -1.80
CA HIS A 28 23.54 18.42 -0.92
C HIS A 28 23.14 18.66 0.54
N GLU A 29 23.51 17.77 1.46
CA GLU A 29 23.09 17.84 2.88
C GLU A 29 23.36 19.20 3.56
N THR A 30 24.37 19.95 3.11
CA THR A 30 24.76 21.26 3.65
C THR A 30 24.00 22.44 3.04
N ASP A 31 23.43 22.28 1.84
CA ASP A 31 22.82 23.36 1.08
C ASP A 31 21.30 23.36 1.36
N TRP A 32 20.83 24.41 2.03
CA TRP A 32 19.41 24.63 2.31
C TRP A 32 18.86 25.75 1.44
N THR A 33 17.68 25.51 0.89
CA THR A 33 16.92 26.47 0.08
C THR A 33 15.54 26.70 0.67
N LEU A 34 14.84 27.76 0.26
CA LEU A 34 13.46 27.98 0.70
C LEU A 34 12.55 26.81 0.33
N ILE A 35 12.79 26.12 -0.78
CA ILE A 35 11.96 24.98 -1.21
C ILE A 35 12.10 23.81 -0.25
N ASP A 36 13.31 23.58 0.28
CA ASP A 36 13.57 22.54 1.27
C ASP A 36 12.78 22.75 2.57
N LEU A 37 12.48 24.00 2.91
CA LEU A 37 11.76 24.38 4.13
C LEU A 37 10.24 24.28 3.98
N VAL A 38 9.72 24.37 2.75
CA VAL A 38 8.28 24.37 2.47
C VAL A 38 7.78 23.08 1.82
N ALA A 39 8.67 22.23 1.31
CA ALA A 39 8.35 20.89 0.82
C ALA A 39 7.96 19.96 1.98
N ASP A 40 7.18 18.92 1.69
CA ASP A 40 6.74 17.94 2.68
C ASP A 40 7.91 17.07 3.18
N VAL A 41 8.83 16.76 2.27
CA VAL A 41 10.01 15.95 2.54
C VAL A 41 11.21 16.53 1.82
N ARG A 42 12.39 16.42 2.45
CA ARG A 42 13.67 16.72 1.82
C ARG A 42 14.43 15.43 1.56
N ALA A 43 15.01 15.31 0.38
CA ALA A 43 15.95 14.27 0.00
C ALA A 43 17.30 14.90 -0.40
N PRO A 44 18.44 14.30 -0.05
CA PRO A 44 19.76 14.81 -0.44
C PRO A 44 20.06 14.71 -1.95
N THR A 45 19.35 13.84 -2.67
CA THR A 45 19.55 13.60 -4.11
C THR A 45 18.23 13.28 -4.80
N PRO A 46 18.11 13.52 -6.12
CA PRO A 46 16.94 13.09 -6.90
C PRO A 46 16.66 11.59 -6.81
N THR A 47 17.71 10.76 -6.74
CA THR A 47 17.55 9.30 -6.54
C THR A 47 16.94 8.99 -5.18
N GLY A 48 17.42 9.64 -4.11
CA GLY A 48 16.83 9.47 -2.77
C GLY A 48 15.38 9.92 -2.70
N ALA A 49 15.01 10.98 -3.45
CA ALA A 49 13.60 11.38 -3.56
C ALA A 49 12.75 10.30 -4.26
N ALA A 50 13.28 9.66 -5.31
CA ALA A 50 12.59 8.57 -5.99
C ALA A 50 12.41 7.34 -5.08
N GLU A 51 13.41 7.01 -4.26
CA GLU A 51 13.32 5.93 -3.26
C GLU A 51 12.25 6.21 -2.20
N ILE A 52 12.05 7.46 -1.82
CA ILE A 52 10.98 7.87 -0.90
C ILE A 52 9.61 7.81 -1.59
N ALA A 53 9.53 8.26 -2.84
CA ALA A 53 8.27 8.39 -3.56
C ALA A 53 7.68 7.05 -4.03
N VAL A 54 8.51 6.04 -4.27
CA VAL A 54 8.10 4.81 -4.96
C VAL A 54 8.34 3.58 -4.08
N PRO A 55 7.34 2.71 -3.87
CA PRO A 55 7.51 1.49 -3.11
C PRO A 55 8.46 0.51 -3.81
N VAL A 56 9.16 -0.30 -3.01
CA VAL A 56 10.04 -1.37 -3.52
C VAL A 56 9.19 -2.49 -4.12
N LYS A 57 9.38 -2.76 -5.41
CA LYS A 57 8.62 -3.77 -6.16
C LYS A 57 8.65 -5.15 -5.49
N ALA A 58 9.81 -5.59 -5.00
CA ALA A 58 9.97 -6.90 -4.37
C ALA A 58 9.08 -7.06 -3.11
N ASP A 59 8.93 -6.00 -2.32
CA ASP A 59 8.08 -6.02 -1.12
C ASP A 59 6.60 -6.10 -1.49
N LEU A 60 6.19 -5.43 -2.56
CA LEU A 60 4.84 -5.55 -3.10
C LEU A 60 4.54 -6.97 -3.61
N GLU A 61 5.49 -7.58 -4.31
CA GLU A 61 5.38 -8.97 -4.78
C GLU A 61 5.27 -9.96 -3.60
N ALA A 62 6.11 -9.79 -2.58
CA ALA A 62 6.06 -10.60 -1.36
C ALA A 62 4.72 -10.45 -0.63
N THR A 63 4.21 -9.22 -0.53
CA THR A 63 2.90 -8.93 0.07
C THR A 63 1.78 -9.60 -0.70
N LEU A 64 1.78 -9.50 -2.03
CA LEU A 64 0.77 -10.12 -2.89
C LEU A 64 0.80 -11.65 -2.77
N ALA A 65 1.99 -12.26 -2.77
CA ALA A 65 2.15 -13.70 -2.59
C ALA A 65 1.58 -14.17 -1.23
N SER A 66 1.89 -13.45 -0.15
CA SER A 66 1.37 -13.73 1.19
C SER A 66 -0.16 -13.63 1.26
N LEU A 67 -0.74 -12.57 0.70
CA LEU A 67 -2.20 -12.39 0.62
C LEU A 67 -2.86 -13.50 -0.20
N GLY A 68 -2.26 -13.89 -1.33
CA GLY A 68 -2.74 -15.00 -2.16
C GLY A 68 -2.74 -16.34 -1.42
N ALA A 69 -1.66 -16.66 -0.70
CA ALA A 69 -1.58 -17.87 0.11
C ALA A 69 -2.65 -17.89 1.22
N ARG A 70 -2.84 -16.76 1.91
CA ARG A 70 -3.87 -16.60 2.95
C ARG A 70 -5.28 -16.77 2.39
N LEU A 71 -5.57 -16.16 1.24
CA LEU A 71 -6.85 -16.28 0.55
C LEU A 71 -7.15 -17.73 0.19
N LYS A 72 -6.19 -18.42 -0.46
CA LYS A 72 -6.33 -19.83 -0.83
C LYS A 72 -6.64 -20.71 0.38
N ALA A 73 -5.91 -20.52 1.48
CA ALA A 73 -6.14 -21.28 2.71
C ALA A 73 -7.52 -20.97 3.32
N ALA A 74 -7.97 -19.72 3.30
CA ALA A 74 -9.29 -19.32 3.80
C ALA A 74 -10.43 -19.94 2.98
N VAL A 75 -10.31 -19.96 1.65
CA VAL A 75 -11.28 -20.55 0.72
C VAL A 75 -11.41 -22.06 0.96
N LEU A 76 -10.29 -22.78 1.04
CA LEU A 76 -10.30 -24.22 1.32
C LEU A 76 -10.96 -24.55 2.67
N ARG A 77 -10.62 -23.81 3.72
CA ARG A 77 -11.27 -23.97 5.04
C ARG A 77 -12.77 -23.66 4.99
N ASN A 78 -13.20 -22.72 4.16
CA ASN A 78 -14.62 -22.40 4.00
C ASN A 78 -15.38 -23.55 3.31
N PHE A 79 -14.83 -24.08 2.22
CA PHE A 79 -15.42 -25.22 1.53
C PHE A 79 -15.52 -26.45 2.43
N GLU A 80 -14.47 -26.77 3.20
CA GLU A 80 -14.50 -27.91 4.10
C GLU A 80 -15.57 -27.74 5.18
N ARG A 81 -15.70 -26.55 5.77
CA ARG A 81 -16.78 -26.25 6.75
C ARG A 81 -18.17 -26.41 6.14
N LYS A 82 -18.41 -25.87 4.94
CA LYS A 82 -19.70 -26.03 4.26
C LYS A 82 -20.01 -27.48 3.93
N ARG A 83 -19.00 -28.26 3.50
CA ARG A 83 -19.14 -29.70 3.23
C ARG A 83 -19.50 -30.48 4.49
N GLN A 84 -18.87 -30.17 5.62
CA GLN A 84 -19.18 -30.79 6.90
C GLN A 84 -20.60 -30.45 7.37
N ALA A 85 -21.01 -29.18 7.25
CA ALA A 85 -22.37 -28.74 7.59
C ALA A 85 -23.43 -29.45 6.72
N ALA A 86 -23.21 -29.55 5.41
CA ALA A 86 -24.11 -30.25 4.51
C ALA A 86 -24.24 -31.75 4.84
N ARG A 87 -23.12 -32.42 5.17
CA ARG A 87 -23.13 -33.83 5.60
C ARG A 87 -23.88 -34.02 6.93
N ALA A 88 -23.69 -33.11 7.88
CA ALA A 88 -24.40 -33.15 9.16
C ALA A 88 -25.91 -32.97 8.96
N ALA A 89 -26.31 -31.99 8.15
CA ALA A 89 -27.72 -31.76 7.80
C ALA A 89 -28.33 -32.97 7.08
N ALA A 90 -27.62 -33.56 6.11
CA ALA A 90 -28.10 -34.74 5.39
C ALA A 90 -28.32 -35.95 6.32
N ARG A 91 -27.50 -36.13 7.35
CA ARG A 91 -27.69 -37.19 8.37
C ARG A 91 -28.86 -36.95 9.30
N ALA A 92 -29.31 -35.71 9.44
CA ALA A 92 -30.46 -35.35 10.27
C ALA A 92 -31.80 -35.51 9.53
N LEU A 93 -31.77 -35.86 8.23
CA LEU A 93 -32.99 -36.16 7.49
C LEU A 93 -33.56 -37.52 7.93
N PRO A 94 -34.89 -37.61 8.16
CA PRO A 94 -35.54 -38.87 8.50
C PRO A 94 -35.38 -39.89 7.38
N SER A 95 -35.33 -41.17 7.74
CA SER A 95 -35.22 -42.24 6.75
C SER A 95 -36.49 -42.30 5.88
N PRO A 96 -36.41 -42.82 4.64
CA PRO A 96 -37.60 -43.01 3.80
C PRO A 96 -38.72 -43.78 4.52
N ASP A 97 -38.36 -44.78 5.34
CA ASP A 97 -39.33 -45.54 6.14
C ASP A 97 -40.03 -44.70 7.23
N GLN A 98 -39.34 -43.69 7.78
CA GLN A 98 -39.94 -42.73 8.73
C GLN A 98 -40.82 -41.66 8.05
N LEU A 99 -40.65 -41.47 6.75
CA LEU A 99 -41.44 -40.52 5.95
C LEU A 99 -42.67 -41.15 5.29
N LEU A 100 -42.71 -42.48 5.16
CA LEU A 100 -43.75 -43.23 4.43
C LEU A 100 -44.71 -44.01 5.35
N ALA A 101 -44.54 -43.94 6.67
CA ALA A 101 -45.45 -44.50 7.68
C ALA A 101 -46.44 -43.44 8.17
#